data_AF-F2C878-F1
#
_entry.id   AF-F2C878-F1
#
_cell.length_a   1.000
_cell.length_b   1.000
_cell.length_c   1.000
_cell.angle_alpha   90.00
_cell.angle_beta   90.00
_cell.angle_gamma   90.00
#
_symmetry.space_group_name_H-M   'P 1'
#
loop_
_entity.id
_entity.type
_entity.pdbx_description
1 polymer ?
#
loop_
_entity_poly.entity_id
_entity_poly.type
_entity_poly.pdbx_seq_one_letter_code
_entity_poly.pdbx_strand_id
1 'polypeptide(L)'
;MHYLFAIPLAGGILLLLFMKVIPNLSRLSLNLWNSAVAIMTTGMLFRGIVNLSGRSTTLDMPYWYLGAAFAALALLSMVFTRSEWKAEGEISKKRKDFTHTEFERA
;
A
#
# COMPACT_ATOMS: atom_id res chain seq x y z
N MET A 1 23.33 10.06 9.62
CA MET A 1 22.01 10.68 9.84
C MET A 1 21.27 11.10 8.56
N HIS A 2 21.86 10.98 7.36
CA HIS A 2 21.20 11.43 6.12
C HIS A 2 20.06 10.54 5.60
N TYR A 3 19.99 9.26 5.99
CA TYR A 3 19.00 8.32 5.44
C TYR A 3 17.71 8.17 6.27
N LEU A 4 17.56 8.92 7.37
CA LEU A 4 16.40 8.83 8.25
C LEU A 4 15.06 9.15 7.56
N PHE A 5 15.09 10.04 6.57
CA PHE A 5 13.90 10.43 5.79
C PHE A 5 13.71 9.61 4.52
N ALA A 6 14.66 8.75 4.15
CA ALA A 6 14.60 8.03 2.88
C ALA A 6 13.43 7.04 2.83
N ILE A 7 13.15 6.33 3.94
CA ILE A 7 12.03 5.37 4.02
C ILE A 7 10.67 6.07 3.90
N PRO A 8 10.31 7.07 4.72
CA PRO A 8 9.00 7.70 4.60
C PRO A 8 8.83 8.39 3.26
N LEU A 9 9.89 8.99 2.69
CA LEU A 9 9.83 9.62 1.37
C LEU A 9 9.61 8.59 0.26
N ALA A 10 10.37 7.49 0.27
CA ALA A 10 10.20 6.40 -0.71
C ALA A 10 8.83 5.72 -0.57
N GLY A 11 8.38 5.46 0.67
CA GLY A 11 7.07 4.87 0.94
C GLY A 11 5.90 5.75 0.49
N GLY A 12 6.03 7.07 0.61
CA GLY A 12 5.04 8.03 0.11
C GLY A 12 5.03 8.14 -1.42
N ILE A 13 6.20 8.21 -2.06
CA ILE A 13 6.30 8.22 -3.53
C ILE A 13 5.69 6.94 -4.12
N LEU A 14 5.98 5.80 -3.51
CA LEU A 14 5.47 4.51 -3.98
C LEU A 14 3.94 4.42 -3.81
N LEU A 15 3.37 4.98 -2.73
CA LEU A 15 1.92 5.10 -2.57
C LEU A 15 1.28 5.91 -3.69
N LEU A 16 1.87 7.06 -4.04
CA LEU A 16 1.36 7.93 -5.11
C LEU A 16 1.40 7.22 -6.47
N LEU A 17 2.43 6.42 -6.73
CA LEU A 17 2.50 5.58 -7.93
C LEU A 17 1.38 4.52 -7.94
N PHE A 18 1.10 3.89 -6.80
CA PHE A 18 -0.02 2.94 -6.69
C PHE A 18 -1.38 3.61 -6.94
N MET A 19 -1.61 4.81 -6.40
CA MET A 19 -2.83 5.58 -6.67
C MET A 19 -2.97 5.99 -8.13
N LYS A 20 -1.86 6.21 -8.85
CA LYS A 20 -1.87 6.52 -10.28
C LYS A 20 -2.24 5.32 -11.14
N VAL A 21 -1.85 4.11 -10.75
CA VAL A 21 -2.15 2.87 -11.48
C VAL A 21 -3.54 2.31 -11.13
N ILE A 22 -3.97 2.45 -9.87
CA ILE A 22 -5.25 1.96 -9.36
C ILE A 22 -6.00 3.15 -8.73
N PRO A 23 -6.83 3.87 -9.51
CA PRO A 23 -7.67 4.92 -8.95
C PRO A 23 -8.67 4.28 -7.97
N ASN A 24 -8.76 4.82 -6.75
CA ASN A 24 -9.56 4.31 -5.61
C ASN A 24 -9.06 3.00 -4.96
N LEU A 25 -7.91 3.08 -4.30
CA LEU A 25 -7.50 2.09 -3.31
C LEU A 25 -8.49 2.06 -2.14
N SER A 26 -8.87 0.85 -1.69
CA SER A 26 -9.72 0.66 -0.51
C SER A 26 -9.08 1.33 0.73
N ARG A 27 -9.91 1.97 1.57
CA ARG A 27 -9.49 2.62 2.82
C ARG A 27 -8.63 1.70 3.70
N LEU A 28 -8.94 0.40 3.69
CA LEU A 28 -8.19 -0.62 4.43
C LEU A 28 -6.75 -0.73 3.92
N SER A 29 -6.57 -0.81 2.61
CA SER A 29 -5.25 -0.95 1.98
C SER A 29 -4.38 0.29 2.20
N LEU A 30 -4.97 1.49 2.13
CA LEU A 30 -4.28 2.75 2.47
C LEU A 30 -3.83 2.79 3.93
N ASN A 31 -4.69 2.36 4.86
CA ASN A 31 -4.35 2.31 6.29
C ASN A 31 -3.26 1.28 6.58
N LEU A 32 -3.29 0.11 5.94
CA LEU A 32 -2.26 -0.92 6.04
C LEU A 32 -0.92 -0.40 5.51
N TRP A 33 -0.92 0.28 4.36
CA TRP A 33 0.29 0.89 3.79
C TRP A 33 0.87 1.97 4.70
N ASN A 34 0.04 2.90 5.18
CA ASN A 34 0.48 3.97 6.09
C ASN A 34 1.03 3.39 7.40
N SER A 35 0.41 2.33 7.93
CA SER A 35 0.90 1.64 9.12
C SER A 35 2.26 0.97 8.86
N ALA A 36 2.46 0.34 7.70
CA ALA A 36 3.74 -0.25 7.32
C ALA A 36 4.86 0.80 7.27
N VAL A 37 4.61 1.92 6.60
CA VAL A 37 5.57 3.03 6.48
C VAL A 37 5.89 3.63 7.85
N ALA A 38 4.89 3.80 8.72
CA ALA A 38 5.08 4.31 10.08
C ALA A 38 5.95 3.38 10.95
N ILE A 39 5.72 2.06 10.88
CA ILE A 39 6.51 1.05 11.61
C ILE A 39 7.97 1.08 11.15
N MET A 40 8.22 1.08 9.84
CA MET A 40 9.58 1.12 9.29
C MET A 40 10.30 2.42 9.64
N THR A 41 9.60 3.55 9.59
CA THR A 41 10.15 4.86 9.99
C THR A 41 10.52 4.88 11.47
N THR A 42 9.65 4.32 12.33
CA THR A 42 9.90 4.19 13.77
C THR A 42 11.13 3.31 14.03
N GLY A 43 11.29 2.19 13.33
CA GLY A 43 12.47 1.33 13.42
C GLY A 43 13.77 2.04 13.03
N MET A 44 13.73 2.87 11.98
CA MET A 44 14.88 3.70 11.60
C MET A 44 15.21 4.78 12.64
N LEU A 45 14.20 5.45 13.20
CA LEU A 45 14.38 6.43 14.27
C LEU A 45 15.01 5.78 15.50
N PHE A 46 14.51 4.61 15.90
CA PHE A 46 15.04 3.86 17.02
C PHE A 46 16.49 3.45 16.79
N ARG A 47 16.82 2.96 15.58
CA ARG A 47 18.20 2.66 15.19
C ARG A 47 19.10 3.90 15.20
N GLY A 48 18.58 5.07 14.81
CA GLY A 48 19.29 6.35 14.89
C GLY A 48 19.61 6.77 16.33
N ILE A 49 18.62 6.68 17.24
CA ILE A 49 18.79 6.98 18.67
C ILE A 49 19.82 6.04 19.30
N VAL A 50 19.71 4.74 19.03
CA VAL A 50 20.60 3.74 19.62
C VAL A 50 22.04 3.92 19.12
N ASN A 51 22.22 4.17 17.82
CA ASN A 51 23.53 4.46 17.24
C ASN A 51 24.17 5.76 17.80
N LEU A 52 23.35 6.77 18.12
CA LEU A 52 23.82 7.99 18.82
C LEU A 52 24.25 7.72 20.27
N SER A 53 23.58 6.79 20.94
CA SER A 53 23.90 6.41 22.33
C SER A 53 25.15 5.53 22.48
N GLY A 54 25.87 5.22 21.39
CA GLY A 54 27.08 4.39 21.40
C GLY A 54 26.82 2.91 21.68
N ARG A 55 25.57 2.46 21.61
CA ARG A 55 25.15 1.08 21.88
C ARG A 55 24.69 0.45 20.56
N SER A 56 25.03 -0.82 20.34
CA SER A 56 24.41 -1.62 19.28
C SER A 56 23.28 -2.43 19.87
N THR A 57 22.06 -2.24 19.36
CA THR A 57 20.90 -3.08 19.71
C THR A 57 20.43 -3.81 18.46
N THR A 58 19.96 -5.04 18.64
CA THR A 58 19.27 -5.84 17.60
C THR A 58 17.77 -5.54 17.54
N LEU A 59 17.29 -4.58 18.33
CA LEU A 59 15.89 -4.16 18.34
C LEU A 59 15.44 -3.51 17.02
N ASP A 60 16.32 -3.27 16.06
CA ASP A 60 15.97 -2.79 14.72
C ASP A 60 15.32 -3.88 13.86
N MET A 61 15.78 -5.13 13.95
CA MET A 61 15.23 -6.28 13.23
C MET A 61 13.71 -6.45 13.32
N PRO A 62 13.07 -6.44 14.52
CA PRO A 62 11.63 -6.64 14.62
C PRO A 62 10.83 -5.55 13.90
N TYR A 63 11.28 -4.29 13.88
CA TYR A 63 10.58 -3.23 13.14
C TYR A 63 10.64 -3.46 11.63
N TRP A 64 11.74 -4.00 11.11
CA TRP A 64 11.84 -4.36 9.70
C TRP A 64 10.93 -5.53 9.34
N TYR A 65 10.89 -6.59 10.16
CA TYR A 65 9.99 -7.72 9.93
C TYR A 65 8.52 -7.31 9.99
N LEU A 66 8.15 -6.51 10.99
CA LEU A 66 6.76 -6.08 11.18
C LEU A 66 6.34 -5.09 10.09
N GLY A 67 7.21 -4.15 9.72
CA GLY A 67 7.00 -3.24 8.60
C GLY A 67 6.84 -3.97 7.26
N ALA A 68 7.70 -4.97 6.98
CA ALA A 68 7.60 -5.79 5.79
C ALA A 68 6.32 -6.65 5.78
N ALA A 69 5.92 -7.21 6.92
CA ALA A 69 4.67 -7.97 7.04
C ALA A 69 3.44 -7.10 6.74
N PHE A 70 3.39 -5.89 7.29
CA PHE A 70 2.31 -4.93 7.00
C PHE A 70 2.34 -4.46 5.55
N ALA A 71 3.51 -4.25 4.95
CA ALA A 71 3.64 -3.91 3.54
C ALA A 71 3.15 -5.07 2.64
N ALA A 72 3.51 -6.31 2.96
CA ALA A 72 3.03 -7.49 2.24
C ALA A 72 1.51 -7.65 2.35
N LEU A 73 0.94 -7.46 3.55
CA LEU A 73 -0.51 -7.43 3.77
C LEU A 73 -1.20 -6.32 2.98
N ALA A 74 -0.61 -5.12 2.93
CA ALA A 74 -1.12 -4.03 2.13
C ALA A 74 -1.14 -4.38 0.64
N LEU A 75 -0.04 -4.94 0.12
CA LEU A 75 0.06 -5.38 -1.29
C LEU A 75 -0.92 -6.51 -1.62
N LEU A 76 -1.04 -7.51 -0.75
CA LEU A 76 -2.04 -8.57 -0.89
C LEU A 76 -3.44 -7.95 -0.96
N SER A 77 -3.77 -7.04 -0.05
CA SER A 77 -5.06 -6.33 -0.05
C SER A 77 -5.29 -5.53 -1.34
N MET A 78 -4.26 -4.90 -1.91
CA MET A 78 -4.35 -4.22 -3.21
C MET A 78 -4.63 -5.19 -4.36
N VAL A 79 -3.96 -6.35 -4.38
CA VAL A 79 -4.14 -7.38 -5.41
C VAL A 79 -5.55 -7.98 -5.36
N PHE A 80 -6.07 -8.27 -4.17
CA PHE A 80 -7.46 -8.72 -3.99
C PHE A 80 -8.48 -7.62 -4.36
N THR A 81 -8.21 -6.35 -4.04
CA THR A 81 -9.08 -5.25 -4.50
C THR A 81 -9.11 -5.18 -6.04
N ARG A 82 -7.98 -5.47 -6.71
CA ARG A 82 -7.93 -5.48 -8.19
C ARG A 82 -8.81 -6.56 -8.82
N SER A 83 -9.03 -7.70 -8.16
CA SER A 83 -9.92 -8.74 -8.70
C SER A 83 -11.38 -8.29 -8.74
N GLU A 84 -11.82 -7.53 -7.74
CA GLU A 84 -13.17 -6.93 -7.68
C GLU A 84 -13.38 -5.93 -8.82
N TRP A 85 -12.38 -5.11 -9.13
CA TRP A 85 -12.42 -4.15 -10.25
C TRP A 85 -12.57 -4.81 -11.62
N LYS A 86 -11.87 -5.93 -11.85
CA LYS A 86 -12.02 -6.74 -13.07
C LYS A 86 -13.44 -7.27 -13.17
N ALA A 87 -14.02 -7.72 -12.06
CA ALA A 87 -15.40 -8.22 -12.02
C ALA A 87 -16.43 -7.10 -12.27
N GLU A 88 -16.33 -5.95 -11.60
CA GLU A 88 -17.23 -4.80 -11.84
C GLU A 88 -17.13 -4.24 -13.26
N GLY A 89 -15.93 -4.18 -13.83
CA GLY A 89 -15.71 -3.73 -15.21
C GLY A 89 -16.40 -4.63 -16.24
N GLU A 90 -16.30 -5.95 -16.06
CA GLU A 90 -16.98 -6.95 -16.90
C GLU A 90 -18.51 -6.86 -16.75
N ILE A 91 -19.02 -6.72 -15.52
CA ILE A 91 -20.47 -6.60 -15.24
C ILE A 91 -21.03 -5.30 -15.83
N SER A 92 -20.32 -4.18 -15.72
CA SER A 92 -20.72 -2.88 -16.26
C SER A 92 -20.77 -2.91 -17.79
N LYS A 93 -19.77 -3.54 -18.42
CA LYS A 93 -19.75 -3.73 -19.88
C LYS A 93 -20.93 -4.58 -20.36
N LYS A 94 -21.17 -5.72 -19.72
CA LYS A 94 -22.27 -6.63 -20.04
C LYS A 94 -23.65 -5.97 -19.87
N ARG A 95 -23.81 -5.11 -18.85
CA ARG A 95 -25.02 -4.31 -18.64
C ARG A 95 -25.24 -3.32 -19.78
N LYS A 96 -24.22 -2.57 -20.19
CA LYS A 96 -24.32 -1.60 -21.29
C LYS A 96 -24.65 -2.29 -22.62
N ASP A 97 -24.02 -3.42 -22.90
CA ASP A 97 -24.28 -4.21 -24.11
C ASP A 97 -25.74 -4.69 -24.14
N PHE A 98 -26.28 -5.15 -23.01
CA PHE A 98 -27.68 -5.56 -22.86
C PHE A 98 -28.65 -4.39 -23.06
N THR A 99 -28.38 -3.23 -22.46
CA THR A 99 -29.23 -2.04 -22.64
C THR A 99 -29.23 -1.58 -24.09
N HIS A 100 -28.09 -1.61 -24.78
CA HIS A 100 -28.02 -1.23 -26.20
C HIS A 100 -28.83 -2.18 -27.11
N THR A 101 -28.81 -3.49 -26.82
CA THR A 101 -29.57 -4.47 -27.63
C THR A 101 -31.07 -4.39 -27.41
N GLU A 102 -31.53 -4.04 -26.21
CA GLU A 102 -32.96 -3.81 -25.93
C GLU A 102 -33.46 -2.52 -26.60
N PHE A 103 -32.62 -1.47 -26.65
CA PHE A 103 -32.96 -0.22 -27.34
C PHE A 103 -33.04 -0.35 -28.87
N GLU A 104 -32.26 -1.24 -29.50
CA GLU A 104 -32.39 -1.51 -30.94
C GLU A 104 -33.61 -2.38 -31.31
N ARG A 105 -34.25 -3.01 -30.32
CA ARG A 105 -35.39 -3.92 -30.55
C ARG A 105 -36.76 -3.29 -30.27
N ALA A 106 -36.80 -2.08 -29.72
CA ALA A 106 -38.02 -1.31 -29.42
C ALA A 106 -38.30 -0.26 -30.51
#